data_AF-A0A165EX92-F1
#
_entry.id   AF-A0A165EX92-F1
#
_cell.length_a   1.000
_cell.length_b   1.000
_cell.length_c   1.000
_cell.angle_alpha   90.00
_cell.angle_beta   90.00
_cell.angle_gamma   90.00
#
_symmetry.space_group_name_H-M   'P 1'
#
loop_
_entity.id
_entity.type
_entity.pdbx_description
1 polymer ?
#
loop_
_entity_poly.entity_id
_entity_poly.type
_entity_poly.pdbx_seq_one_letter_code
_entity_poly.pdbx_strand_id
1 'polypeptide(L)'
;HWDLPADLDWLERDTAERFAEHVARVVARLGDRVTKWITLNEPAEHTLLGHALGVHAPGRRLLFDALPVAHHQLLAHGLAVRALRAAGASDIGIANSHGPTWPASDDEADVAAADFYDTLLNRLFADPLLLGRYPEGIGELMPGDVEADLKIIAEPLDWYGINYYAPTRVGAPQGAEIEFGGVRMPAELPFSVREIEGHPVTDFGWPVVPEALTEVLEVFHGRYGDRLPPVVITENGCAYEGLDDTDRITYLDGHVRALHRAVEAGVDVRGYFVWSLMDNFEWAGG
;
A
#
# COMPACT_ATOMS: atom_id res chain seq x y z
N HIS A 1 4.07 -3.02 12.01
CA HIS A 1 2.96 -2.23 11.46
C HIS A 1 3.21 -0.78 11.88
N TRP A 2 4.20 -0.15 11.22
CA TRP A 2 4.62 1.26 11.42
C TRP A 2 5.17 1.65 12.80
N ASP A 3 5.44 0.67 13.65
CA ASP A 3 5.93 0.80 15.02
C ASP A 3 7.44 0.47 15.11
N LEU A 4 8.22 0.97 14.14
CA LEU A 4 9.67 0.78 14.13
C LEU A 4 10.27 1.33 15.45
N PRO A 5 11.21 0.61 16.11
CA PRO A 5 11.92 1.12 17.26
C PRO A 5 12.53 2.49 16.99
N ALA A 6 12.35 3.44 17.92
CA ALA A 6 12.67 4.85 17.71
C ALA A 6 14.16 5.15 17.47
N ASP A 7 15.05 4.19 17.75
CA ASP A 7 16.49 4.26 17.48
C ASP A 7 16.89 3.73 16.09
N LEU A 8 15.93 3.23 15.31
CA LEU A 8 16.11 2.77 13.93
C LEU A 8 15.40 3.70 12.94
N ASP A 9 15.84 3.70 11.69
CA ASP A 9 15.26 4.46 10.60
C ASP A 9 15.35 3.63 9.31
N TRP A 10 14.30 3.64 8.47
CA TRP A 10 14.30 2.91 7.20
C TRP A 10 15.20 3.52 6.14
N LEU A 11 15.74 4.72 6.37
CA LEU A 11 16.82 5.27 5.57
C LEU A 11 18.12 4.45 5.71
N GLU A 12 18.31 3.75 6.84
CA GLU A 12 19.48 2.92 7.07
C GLU A 12 19.24 1.50 6.53
N ARG A 13 20.11 1.06 5.62
CA ARG A 13 19.95 -0.25 4.95
C ARG A 13 19.96 -1.42 5.94
N ASP A 14 20.74 -1.34 7.02
CA ASP A 14 20.85 -2.40 8.02
C ASP A 14 19.54 -2.65 8.78
N THR A 15 18.61 -1.69 8.79
CA THR A 15 17.24 -1.87 9.32
C THR A 15 16.52 -3.05 8.65
N ALA A 16 16.79 -3.33 7.37
CA ALA A 16 16.21 -4.50 6.68
C ALA A 16 16.67 -5.84 7.29
N GLU A 17 17.96 -5.95 7.62
CA GLU A 17 18.53 -7.15 8.24
C GLU A 17 18.05 -7.29 9.69
N ARG A 18 17.99 -6.18 10.44
CA ARG A 18 17.43 -6.15 11.81
C ARG A 18 15.96 -6.58 11.83
N PHE A 19 15.18 -6.18 10.84
CA PHE A 19 13.80 -6.63 10.70
C PHE A 19 13.71 -8.15 10.49
N ALA A 20 14.55 -8.72 9.64
CA ALA A 20 14.60 -10.16 9.43
C ALA A 20 15.03 -10.93 10.69
N GLU A 21 15.98 -10.40 11.46
CA GLU A 21 16.34 -10.95 12.78
C GLU A 21 15.17 -10.91 13.77
N HIS A 22 14.41 -9.82 13.79
CA HIS A 22 13.19 -9.71 14.58
C HIS A 22 12.17 -10.78 14.17
N VAL A 23 11.89 -10.91 12.87
CA VAL A 23 10.97 -11.91 12.32
C VAL A 23 11.41 -13.34 12.69
N ALA A 24 12.70 -13.65 12.59
CA ALA A 24 13.25 -14.95 12.98
C ALA A 24 12.95 -15.28 14.46
N ARG A 25 13.05 -14.29 15.36
CA ARG A 25 12.71 -14.48 16.79
C ARG A 25 11.20 -14.68 16.99
N VAL A 26 10.37 -13.94 16.27
CA VAL A 26 8.90 -14.04 16.37
C VAL A 26 8.43 -15.41 15.88
N VAL A 27 8.88 -15.86 14.71
CA VAL A 27 8.49 -17.17 14.16
C VAL A 27 9.02 -18.33 15.01
N ALA A 28 10.23 -18.22 15.58
CA ALA A 28 10.73 -19.23 16.53
C ALA A 28 9.84 -19.37 17.77
N ARG A 29 9.16 -18.29 18.18
CA ARG A 29 8.31 -18.25 19.37
C ARG A 29 6.85 -18.61 19.08
N LEU A 30 6.33 -18.26 17.91
CA LEU A 30 4.89 -18.30 17.59
C LEU A 30 4.54 -19.18 16.37
N GLY A 31 5.52 -19.61 15.59
CA GLY A 31 5.33 -20.40 14.36
C GLY A 31 4.72 -21.78 14.57
N ASP A 32 4.65 -22.26 15.81
CA ASP A 32 3.93 -23.48 16.17
C ASP A 32 2.39 -23.32 16.12
N ARG A 33 1.89 -22.07 16.14
CA ARG A 33 0.46 -21.74 16.24
C ARG A 33 -0.02 -20.72 15.22
N VAL A 34 0.84 -19.79 14.80
CA VAL A 34 0.51 -18.79 13.78
C VAL A 34 0.79 -19.39 12.41
N THR A 35 -0.26 -19.55 11.60
CA THR A 35 -0.18 -20.18 10.28
C THR A 35 -0.04 -19.16 9.16
N LYS A 36 -0.70 -18.01 9.26
CA LYS A 36 -0.72 -16.95 8.23
C LYS A 36 0.14 -15.78 8.66
N TRP A 37 1.08 -15.37 7.80
CA TRP A 37 2.09 -14.37 8.10
C TRP A 37 2.00 -13.19 7.13
N ILE A 38 1.97 -11.98 7.69
CA ILE A 38 2.16 -10.73 6.96
C ILE A 38 3.52 -10.19 7.38
N THR A 39 4.37 -9.94 6.39
CA THR A 39 5.70 -9.36 6.61
C THR A 39 5.58 -7.87 6.93
N LEU A 40 5.11 -7.07 5.97
CA LEU A 40 4.89 -5.64 6.11
C LEU A 40 3.42 -5.30 5.81
N ASN A 41 2.94 -4.26 6.50
CA ASN A 41 1.69 -3.60 6.20
C ASN A 41 2.00 -2.22 5.62
N GLU A 42 1.49 -1.95 4.42
CA GLU A 42 1.47 -0.63 3.79
C GLU A 42 2.83 0.07 3.78
N PRO A 43 3.87 -0.54 3.17
CA PRO A 43 5.15 0.14 2.96
C PRO A 43 5.00 1.43 2.14
N ALA A 44 3.95 1.55 1.30
CA ALA A 44 3.60 2.76 0.58
C ALA A 44 3.33 3.93 1.53
N GLU A 45 2.35 3.79 2.41
CA GLU A 45 1.98 4.84 3.37
C GLU A 45 3.15 5.19 4.31
N HIS A 46 3.89 4.19 4.78
CA HIS A 46 5.05 4.45 5.65
C HIS A 46 6.17 5.23 4.94
N THR A 47 6.35 5.01 3.63
CA THR A 47 7.28 5.78 2.81
C THR A 47 6.73 7.18 2.53
N LEU A 48 5.53 7.26 1.95
CA LEU A 48 4.95 8.49 1.42
C LEU A 48 4.51 9.43 2.55
N LEU A 49 3.74 8.95 3.52
CA LEU A 49 3.26 9.77 4.64
C LEU A 49 4.30 9.90 5.75
N GLY A 50 5.10 8.86 6.02
CA GLY A 50 6.08 8.87 7.11
C GLY A 50 7.37 9.61 6.79
N HIS A 51 7.89 9.46 5.56
CA HIS A 51 9.22 9.96 5.18
C HIS A 51 9.19 11.04 4.10
N ALA A 52 8.24 10.99 3.15
CA ALA A 52 8.16 12.00 2.10
C ALA A 52 7.41 13.26 2.54
N LEU A 53 6.22 13.10 3.14
CA LEU A 53 5.33 14.21 3.54
C LEU A 53 5.39 14.56 5.03
N GLY A 54 5.76 13.60 5.88
CA GLY A 54 5.97 13.81 7.32
C GLY A 54 4.68 13.95 8.12
N VAL A 55 3.60 13.33 7.65
CA VAL A 55 2.30 13.24 8.34
C VAL A 55 2.31 12.10 9.36
N HIS A 56 2.92 10.96 9.01
CA HIS A 56 3.11 9.83 9.92
C HIS A 56 4.52 9.83 10.51
N ALA A 57 4.74 9.03 11.57
CA ALA A 57 6.07 8.79 12.08
C ALA A 57 6.98 8.19 10.98
N PRO A 58 8.28 8.54 10.93
CA PRO A 58 9.00 9.43 11.86
C PRO A 58 8.86 10.94 11.58
N GLY A 59 8.00 11.36 10.65
CA GLY A 59 7.68 12.77 10.42
C GLY A 59 8.71 13.51 9.56
N ARG A 60 9.42 12.79 8.66
CA ARG A 60 10.42 13.41 7.77
C ARG A 60 9.74 14.04 6.56
N ARG A 61 10.40 15.03 5.95
CA ARG A 61 9.90 15.76 4.78
C ARG A 61 10.93 15.71 3.65
N LEU A 62 11.11 14.52 3.10
CA LEU A 62 12.20 14.23 2.16
C LEU A 62 11.75 14.26 0.69
N LEU A 63 10.44 14.32 0.42
CA LEU A 63 9.91 14.17 -0.93
C LEU A 63 10.51 12.90 -1.59
N PHE A 64 11.13 13.04 -2.77
CA PHE A 64 11.74 11.92 -3.49
C PHE A 64 13.03 11.38 -2.85
N ASP A 65 13.66 12.11 -1.92
CA ASP A 65 14.77 11.58 -1.13
C ASP A 65 14.30 10.50 -0.13
N ALA A 66 12.99 10.25 -0.03
CA ALA A 66 12.42 9.12 0.71
C ALA A 66 12.45 7.78 -0.06
N LEU A 67 12.74 7.76 -1.37
CA LEU A 67 12.73 6.51 -2.16
C LEU A 67 13.61 5.36 -1.58
N PRO A 68 14.78 5.62 -0.97
CA PRO A 68 15.54 4.59 -0.24
C PRO A 68 14.72 3.82 0.81
N VAL A 69 13.75 4.48 1.47
CA VAL A 69 12.87 3.86 2.47
C VAL A 69 11.99 2.79 1.84
N ALA A 70 11.45 3.02 0.65
CA ALA A 70 10.70 2.01 -0.09
C ALA A 70 11.60 0.79 -0.39
N HIS A 71 12.81 1.05 -0.89
CA HIS A 71 13.76 -0.02 -1.21
C HIS A 71 14.13 -0.88 0.00
N HIS A 72 14.50 -0.26 1.12
CA HIS A 72 14.91 -0.98 2.32
C HIS A 72 13.74 -1.74 2.97
N GLN A 73 12.52 -1.20 2.95
CA GLN A 73 11.34 -1.93 3.39
C GLN A 73 11.08 -3.16 2.51
N LEU A 74 11.15 -3.03 1.18
CA LEU A 74 10.97 -4.18 0.27
C LEU A 74 12.09 -5.22 0.44
N LEU A 75 13.33 -4.80 0.68
CA LEU A 75 14.42 -5.71 1.01
C LEU A 75 14.14 -6.46 2.32
N ALA A 76 13.67 -5.73 3.35
CA ALA A 76 13.30 -6.30 4.64
C ALA A 76 12.18 -7.33 4.51
N HIS A 77 11.20 -7.05 3.65
CA HIS A 77 10.15 -8.00 3.27
C HIS A 77 10.76 -9.31 2.74
N GLY A 78 11.62 -9.24 1.73
CA GLY A 78 12.23 -10.43 1.13
C GLY A 78 13.07 -11.24 2.12
N LEU A 79 13.86 -10.55 2.96
CA LEU A 79 14.63 -11.17 4.04
C LEU A 79 13.72 -11.84 5.10
N ALA A 80 12.59 -11.20 5.44
CA ALA A 80 11.60 -11.76 6.34
C ALA A 80 10.91 -13.00 5.76
N VAL A 81 10.56 -13.00 4.47
CA VAL A 81 10.05 -14.20 3.78
C VAL A 81 11.04 -15.35 3.93
N ARG A 82 12.33 -15.13 3.66
CA ARG A 82 13.37 -16.16 3.85
C ARG A 82 13.44 -16.68 5.29
N ALA A 83 13.40 -15.79 6.28
CA ALA A 83 13.43 -16.17 7.69
C ALA A 83 12.23 -17.04 8.08
N LEU A 84 11.03 -16.67 7.62
CA LEU A 84 9.79 -17.42 7.83
C LEU A 84 9.84 -18.80 7.16
N ARG A 85 10.29 -18.87 5.90
CA ARG A 85 10.45 -20.15 5.16
C ARG A 85 11.46 -21.07 5.84
N ALA A 86 12.57 -20.53 6.33
CA ALA A 86 13.58 -21.31 7.05
C ALA A 86 13.02 -21.93 8.35
N ALA A 87 12.01 -21.31 8.95
CA ALA A 87 11.28 -21.83 10.12
C ALA A 87 10.10 -22.74 9.76
N GLY A 88 9.86 -23.01 8.47
CA GLY A 88 8.81 -23.91 7.98
C GLY A 88 7.45 -23.25 7.72
N ALA A 89 7.34 -21.91 7.74
CA ALA A 89 6.09 -21.23 7.42
C ALA A 89 5.75 -21.34 5.92
N SER A 90 4.48 -21.61 5.60
CA SER A 90 4.01 -21.91 4.24
C SER A 90 2.82 -21.07 3.77
N ASP A 91 2.42 -20.05 4.53
CA ASP A 91 1.32 -19.13 4.18
C ASP A 91 1.77 -17.70 4.55
N ILE A 92 2.52 -17.08 3.63
CA ILE A 92 3.22 -15.80 3.78
C ILE A 92 2.76 -14.85 2.68
N GLY A 93 2.39 -13.63 3.09
CA GLY A 93 2.10 -12.52 2.22
C GLY A 93 2.69 -11.20 2.71
N ILE A 94 2.30 -10.16 2.01
CA ILE A 94 2.52 -8.75 2.32
C ILE A 94 1.19 -8.04 2.10
N ALA A 95 0.92 -6.98 2.87
CA ALA A 95 -0.23 -6.12 2.67
C ALA A 95 0.23 -4.74 2.22
N ASN A 96 -0.40 -4.17 1.20
CA ASN A 96 -0.08 -2.82 0.75
C ASN A 96 -1.33 -2.06 0.29
N SER A 97 -1.31 -0.75 0.49
CA SER A 97 -2.37 0.16 0.05
C SER A 97 -2.33 0.29 -1.45
N HIS A 98 -3.47 0.05 -2.09
CA HIS A 98 -3.64 0.21 -3.52
C HIS A 98 -4.98 0.84 -3.83
N GLY A 99 -5.02 1.64 -4.89
CA GLY A 99 -6.25 2.23 -5.38
C GLY A 99 -6.11 2.67 -6.84
N PRO A 100 -7.23 2.72 -7.60
CA PRO A 100 -7.19 3.29 -8.94
C PRO A 100 -6.76 4.76 -8.90
N THR A 101 -5.98 5.15 -9.89
CA THR A 101 -5.59 6.55 -10.10
C THR A 101 -6.21 7.03 -11.40
N TRP A 102 -7.12 7.99 -11.31
CA TRP A 102 -7.83 8.54 -12.45
C TRP A 102 -7.25 9.89 -12.86
N PRO A 103 -7.04 10.15 -14.15
CA PRO A 103 -6.60 11.46 -14.60
C PRO A 103 -7.71 12.50 -14.39
N ALA A 104 -7.30 13.74 -14.11
CA ALA A 104 -8.23 14.83 -13.87
C ALA A 104 -8.99 15.23 -15.13
N SER A 105 -8.39 15.02 -16.30
CA SER A 105 -8.99 15.19 -17.62
C SER A 105 -8.25 14.33 -18.65
N ASP A 106 -8.69 14.37 -19.91
CA ASP A 106 -7.99 13.70 -21.03
C ASP A 106 -6.76 14.47 -21.52
N ASP A 107 -6.41 15.61 -20.90
CA ASP A 107 -5.21 16.36 -21.25
C ASP A 107 -3.94 15.54 -20.96
N GLU A 108 -2.99 15.54 -21.90
CA GLU A 108 -1.75 14.73 -21.80
C GLU A 108 -0.99 14.97 -20.49
N ALA A 109 -1.01 16.20 -19.97
CA ALA A 109 -0.35 16.55 -18.72
C ALA A 109 -1.04 15.94 -17.49
N ASP A 110 -2.38 15.86 -17.49
CA ASP A 110 -3.14 15.21 -16.42
C ASP A 110 -2.96 13.70 -16.44
N VAL A 111 -2.96 13.10 -17.64
CA VAL A 111 -2.68 11.66 -17.83
C VAL A 111 -1.27 11.31 -17.34
N ALA A 112 -0.26 12.09 -17.70
CA ALA A 112 1.11 11.87 -17.23
C ALA A 112 1.25 12.03 -15.71
N ALA A 113 0.57 13.01 -15.11
CA ALA A 113 0.56 13.20 -13.66
C ALA A 113 -0.11 12.03 -12.92
N ALA A 114 -1.22 11.51 -13.45
CA ALA A 114 -1.90 10.34 -12.91
C ALA A 114 -1.05 9.07 -13.03
N ASP A 115 -0.41 8.83 -14.18
CA ASP A 115 0.49 7.68 -14.35
C ASP A 115 1.71 7.75 -13.41
N PHE A 116 2.25 8.96 -13.17
CA PHE A 116 3.32 9.14 -12.21
C PHE A 116 2.86 8.87 -10.77
N TYR A 117 1.66 9.32 -10.38
CA TYR A 117 1.11 9.00 -9.05
C TYR A 117 0.84 7.49 -8.88
N ASP A 118 0.28 6.83 -9.91
CA ASP A 118 0.11 5.38 -9.93
C ASP A 118 1.45 4.64 -9.78
N THR A 119 2.52 5.15 -10.39
CA THR A 119 3.88 4.65 -10.15
C THR A 119 4.25 4.72 -8.68
N LEU A 120 4.05 5.86 -8.03
CA LEU A 120 4.47 6.06 -6.64
C LEU A 120 3.66 5.22 -5.65
N LEU A 121 2.33 5.19 -5.80
CA LEU A 121 1.44 4.49 -4.85
C LEU A 121 1.42 2.98 -5.11
N ASN A 122 1.27 2.59 -6.37
CA ASN A 122 0.99 1.19 -6.72
C ASN A 122 2.24 0.46 -7.21
N ARG A 123 2.82 0.90 -8.34
CA ARG A 123 3.81 0.10 -9.08
C ARG A 123 5.18 0.06 -8.41
N LEU A 124 5.59 1.11 -7.70
CA LEU A 124 6.85 1.18 -6.94
C LEU A 124 6.97 0.03 -5.93
N PHE A 125 5.85 -0.43 -5.38
CA PHE A 125 5.81 -1.49 -4.38
C PHE A 125 5.45 -2.84 -4.98
N ALA A 126 4.49 -2.90 -5.90
CA ALA A 126 4.03 -4.16 -6.48
C ALA A 126 4.97 -4.74 -7.55
N ASP A 127 5.55 -3.92 -8.44
CA ASP A 127 6.40 -4.43 -9.52
C ASP A 127 7.67 -5.14 -9.00
N PRO A 128 8.40 -4.63 -7.99
CA PRO A 128 9.56 -5.34 -7.44
C PRO A 128 9.23 -6.71 -6.86
N LEU A 129 8.08 -6.82 -6.18
CA LEU A 129 7.61 -8.04 -5.53
C LEU A 129 7.15 -9.08 -6.55
N LEU A 130 6.33 -8.66 -7.51
CA LEU A 130 5.65 -9.57 -8.44
C LEU A 130 6.42 -9.79 -9.74
N LEU A 131 7.25 -8.82 -10.15
CA LEU A 131 7.98 -8.85 -11.42
C LEU A 131 9.50 -8.87 -11.28
N GLY A 132 10.03 -8.71 -10.05
CA GLY A 132 11.47 -8.68 -9.80
C GLY A 132 12.19 -7.49 -10.42
N ARG A 133 11.48 -6.38 -10.65
CA ARG A 133 12.03 -5.14 -11.20
C ARG A 133 11.24 -3.93 -10.75
N TYR A 134 11.91 -2.79 -10.63
CA TYR A 134 11.22 -1.52 -10.46
C TYR A 134 10.57 -1.06 -11.79
N PRO A 135 9.58 -0.15 -11.73
CA PRO A 135 9.14 0.62 -12.88
C PRO A 135 10.32 1.33 -13.58
N GLU A 136 10.15 1.68 -14.86
CA GLU A 136 11.21 2.31 -15.65
C GLU A 136 11.76 3.59 -14.98
N GLY A 137 13.08 3.75 -14.97
CA GLY A 137 13.78 4.87 -14.34
C GLY A 137 13.83 4.85 -12.80
N ILE A 138 12.85 4.25 -12.13
CA ILE A 138 12.76 4.22 -10.66
C ILE A 138 13.94 3.46 -10.03
N GLY A 139 14.37 2.36 -10.64
CA GLY A 139 15.48 1.56 -10.12
C GLY A 139 16.82 2.32 -10.04
N GLU A 140 17.02 3.33 -10.89
CA GLU A 140 18.25 4.17 -10.89
C GLU A 140 18.31 5.12 -9.69
N LEU A 141 17.17 5.34 -9.03
CA LEU A 141 17.03 6.19 -7.85
C LEU A 141 17.20 5.41 -6.55
N MET A 142 17.32 4.07 -6.62
CA MET A 142 17.40 3.20 -5.45
C MET A 142 18.85 3.03 -4.98
N PRO A 143 19.09 2.92 -3.67
CA PRO A 143 20.43 2.77 -3.12
C PRO A 143 20.98 1.35 -3.33
N GLY A 144 22.30 1.20 -3.23
CA GLY A 144 22.95 -0.11 -3.13
C GLY A 144 22.99 -0.91 -4.43
N ASP A 145 23.14 -2.24 -4.30
CA ASP A 145 23.12 -3.18 -5.42
C ASP A 145 21.67 -3.63 -5.69
N VAL A 146 20.96 -2.80 -6.45
CA VAL A 146 19.53 -2.98 -6.75
C VAL A 146 19.25 -4.33 -7.42
N GLU A 147 20.13 -4.82 -8.29
CA GLU A 147 19.93 -6.10 -8.97
C GLU A 147 20.06 -7.28 -8.00
N ALA A 148 21.04 -7.23 -7.09
CA ALA A 148 21.18 -8.24 -6.04
C ALA A 148 20.00 -8.21 -5.07
N ASP A 149 19.59 -7.01 -4.63
CA ASP A 149 18.50 -6.84 -3.68
C ASP A 149 17.15 -7.24 -4.29
N LEU A 150 16.89 -7.00 -5.57
CA LEU A 150 15.66 -7.45 -6.25
C LEU A 150 15.47 -8.97 -6.26
N LYS A 151 16.55 -9.75 -6.27
CA LYS A 151 16.49 -11.22 -6.14
C LYS A 151 16.02 -11.67 -4.75
N ILE A 152 16.17 -10.80 -3.75
CA ILE A 152 15.68 -11.00 -2.38
C ILE A 152 14.26 -10.46 -2.24
N ILE A 153 13.99 -9.27 -2.78
CA ILE A 153 12.67 -8.62 -2.74
C ILE A 153 11.61 -9.51 -3.39
N ALA A 154 11.93 -10.15 -4.52
CA ALA A 154 11.00 -10.98 -5.30
C ALA A 154 10.87 -12.43 -4.79
N GLU A 155 11.11 -12.68 -3.50
CA GLU A 155 10.86 -14.00 -2.92
C GLU A 155 9.38 -14.39 -3.09
N PRO A 156 9.06 -15.64 -3.48
CA PRO A 156 7.68 -16.02 -3.80
C PRO A 156 6.72 -15.93 -2.61
N LEU A 157 5.58 -15.28 -2.85
CA LEU A 157 4.48 -15.12 -1.91
C LEU A 157 3.40 -16.17 -2.13
N ASP A 158 2.75 -16.58 -1.04
CA ASP A 158 1.60 -17.51 -1.10
C ASP A 158 0.29 -16.76 -1.40
N TRP A 159 0.25 -15.46 -1.11
CA TRP A 159 -0.86 -14.55 -1.38
C TRP A 159 -0.40 -13.09 -1.33
N TYR A 160 -1.14 -12.20 -1.99
CA TYR A 160 -0.88 -10.76 -2.00
C TYR A 160 -2.02 -10.00 -1.33
N GLY A 161 -1.69 -9.18 -0.34
CA GLY A 161 -2.63 -8.38 0.44
C GLY A 161 -2.87 -7.01 -0.20
N ILE A 162 -4.13 -6.67 -0.40
CA ILE A 162 -4.55 -5.34 -0.86
C ILE A 162 -5.34 -4.68 0.26
N ASN A 163 -4.88 -3.50 0.67
CA ASN A 163 -5.64 -2.57 1.48
C ASN A 163 -6.26 -1.53 0.54
N TYR A 164 -7.57 -1.33 0.62
CA TYR A 164 -8.29 -0.41 -0.25
C TYR A 164 -9.32 0.40 0.53
N TYR A 165 -9.35 1.71 0.25
CA TYR A 165 -10.27 2.65 0.89
C TYR A 165 -10.98 3.56 -0.10
N ALA A 166 -10.26 4.12 -1.07
CA ALA A 166 -10.78 5.04 -2.08
C ALA A 166 -9.87 5.13 -3.32
N PRO A 167 -10.42 5.50 -4.49
CA PRO A 167 -9.62 5.90 -5.65
C PRO A 167 -9.06 7.33 -5.47
N THR A 168 -8.07 7.69 -6.29
CA THR A 168 -7.50 9.05 -6.32
C THR A 168 -7.68 9.67 -7.71
N ARG A 169 -8.12 10.93 -7.79
CA ARG A 169 -8.12 11.70 -9.03
C ARG A 169 -6.93 12.65 -9.05
N VAL A 170 -6.15 12.64 -10.12
CA VAL A 170 -4.84 13.32 -10.20
C VAL A 170 -4.72 14.09 -11.48
N GLY A 171 -4.26 15.34 -11.40
CA GLY A 171 -3.92 16.16 -12.56
C GLY A 171 -2.54 16.80 -12.46
N ALA A 172 -2.18 17.57 -13.46
CA ALA A 172 -0.94 18.33 -13.53
C ALA A 172 -0.79 19.30 -12.33
N PRO A 173 0.44 19.67 -11.96
CA PRO A 173 0.71 20.62 -10.88
C PRO A 173 -0.06 21.93 -11.03
N GLN A 174 -0.70 22.38 -9.95
CA GLN A 174 -1.34 23.70 -9.89
C GLN A 174 -0.46 24.78 -9.25
N GLY A 175 0.72 24.40 -8.74
CA GLY A 175 1.63 25.31 -8.03
C GLY A 175 1.06 25.81 -6.70
N ALA A 176 0.13 25.07 -6.10
CA ALA A 176 -0.51 25.37 -4.83
C ALA A 176 -0.48 24.14 -3.91
N GLU A 177 -0.43 24.39 -2.61
CA GLU A 177 -0.62 23.36 -1.58
C GLU A 177 -2.07 22.86 -1.64
N ILE A 178 -2.25 21.54 -1.45
CA ILE A 178 -3.57 20.89 -1.48
C ILE A 178 -3.76 20.08 -0.21
N GLU A 179 -4.98 20.08 0.30
CA GLU A 179 -5.40 19.19 1.38
C GLU A 179 -6.35 18.14 0.82
N PHE A 180 -6.02 16.87 1.01
CA PHE A 180 -6.85 15.75 0.60
C PHE A 180 -6.78 14.65 1.64
N GLY A 181 -7.94 14.18 2.13
CA GLY A 181 -7.98 13.06 3.06
C GLY A 181 -7.26 13.32 4.40
N GLY A 182 -7.22 14.57 4.87
CA GLY A 182 -6.44 14.98 6.04
C GLY A 182 -4.94 15.13 5.81
N VAL A 183 -4.46 14.92 4.58
CA VAL A 183 -3.05 15.03 4.19
C VAL A 183 -2.81 16.32 3.41
N ARG A 184 -1.81 17.08 3.84
CA ARG A 184 -1.35 18.29 3.16
C ARG A 184 -0.21 17.99 2.20
N MET A 185 -0.45 18.21 0.92
CA MET A 185 0.45 17.94 -0.18
C MET A 185 1.16 19.23 -0.64
N PRO A 186 2.50 19.23 -0.69
CA PRO A 186 3.29 20.41 -1.06
C PRO A 186 3.13 20.79 -2.54
N ALA A 187 3.26 22.08 -2.84
CA ALA A 187 3.08 22.65 -4.19
C ALA A 187 4.14 22.19 -5.20
N GLU A 188 5.27 21.69 -4.70
CA GLU A 188 6.44 21.23 -5.46
C GLU A 188 6.25 19.84 -6.09
N LEU A 189 5.17 19.13 -5.76
CA LEU A 189 4.90 17.83 -6.35
C LEU A 189 4.61 17.95 -7.85
N PRO A 190 5.09 16.99 -8.68
CA PRO A 190 4.88 16.98 -10.13
C PRO A 190 3.48 16.49 -10.51
N PHE A 191 2.55 16.46 -9.55
CA PHE A 191 1.15 16.10 -9.72
C PHE A 191 0.34 16.80 -8.64
N SER A 192 -0.98 16.72 -8.75
CA SER A 192 -1.89 17.48 -7.92
C SER A 192 -3.20 16.71 -7.79
N VAL A 193 -3.56 16.32 -6.56
CA VAL A 193 -4.79 15.57 -6.30
C VAL A 193 -6.02 16.47 -6.51
N ARG A 194 -7.13 15.86 -6.92
CA ARG A 194 -8.41 16.52 -7.19
C ARG A 194 -9.51 15.84 -6.39
N GLU A 195 -10.51 16.63 -6.04
CA GLU A 195 -11.77 16.10 -5.52
C GLU A 195 -12.46 15.22 -6.57
N ILE A 196 -13.04 14.12 -6.09
CA ILE A 196 -13.91 13.23 -6.84
C ILE A 196 -15.35 13.63 -6.49
N GLU A 197 -15.98 14.36 -7.40
CA GLU A 197 -17.34 14.84 -7.22
C GLU A 197 -18.38 13.73 -7.45
N GLY A 198 -19.57 13.90 -6.87
CA GLY A 198 -20.72 13.01 -7.12
C GLY A 198 -20.77 11.72 -6.29
N HIS A 199 -19.84 11.56 -5.34
CA HIS A 199 -19.81 10.43 -4.41
C HIS A 199 -20.00 10.89 -2.95
N PRO A 200 -20.64 10.08 -2.09
CA PRO A 200 -20.57 10.28 -0.64
C PRO A 200 -19.11 10.26 -0.18
N VAL A 201 -18.83 10.94 0.94
CA VAL A 201 -17.49 10.95 1.55
C VAL A 201 -17.56 10.44 2.99
N THR A 202 -16.50 9.80 3.44
CA THR A 202 -16.31 9.43 4.86
C THR A 202 -15.98 10.68 5.68
N ASP A 203 -15.86 10.54 7.00
CA ASP A 203 -15.46 11.67 7.87
C ASP A 203 -14.01 12.10 7.69
N PHE A 204 -13.19 11.27 7.05
CA PHE A 204 -11.86 11.66 6.56
C PHE A 204 -11.91 12.41 5.22
N GLY A 205 -13.10 12.62 4.65
CA GLY A 205 -13.28 13.23 3.33
C GLY A 205 -12.93 12.31 2.16
N TRP A 206 -12.86 10.99 2.38
CA TRP A 206 -12.52 10.04 1.33
C TRP A 206 -13.77 9.65 0.53
N PRO A 207 -13.72 9.67 -0.83
CA PRO A 207 -14.87 9.32 -1.65
C PRO A 207 -15.19 7.83 -1.54
N VAL A 208 -16.47 7.52 -1.34
CA VAL A 208 -17.00 6.16 -1.26
C VAL A 208 -17.31 5.66 -2.67
N VAL A 209 -16.38 4.87 -3.21
CA VAL A 209 -16.51 4.28 -4.56
C VAL A 209 -16.27 2.77 -4.51
N PRO A 210 -17.31 1.96 -4.25
CA PRO A 210 -17.17 0.51 -4.23
C PRO A 210 -16.62 -0.08 -5.53
N GLU A 211 -17.07 0.43 -6.68
CA GLU A 211 -16.68 -0.06 -8.01
C GLU A 211 -15.18 0.05 -8.27
N ALA A 212 -14.50 1.02 -7.65
CA ALA A 212 -13.06 1.18 -7.77
C ALA A 212 -12.26 0.07 -7.06
N LEU A 213 -12.86 -0.66 -6.10
CA LEU A 213 -12.27 -1.91 -5.60
C LEU A 213 -12.26 -2.99 -6.68
N THR A 214 -13.35 -3.12 -7.46
CA THR A 214 -13.37 -4.05 -8.60
C THR A 214 -12.30 -3.66 -9.62
N GLU A 215 -12.20 -2.36 -9.94
CA GLU A 215 -11.24 -1.83 -10.91
C GLU A 215 -9.79 -2.16 -10.53
N VAL A 216 -9.36 -1.85 -9.30
CA VAL A 216 -7.96 -2.11 -8.89
C VAL A 216 -7.62 -3.60 -8.91
N LEU A 217 -8.58 -4.46 -8.56
CA LEU A 217 -8.41 -5.92 -8.61
C LEU A 217 -8.27 -6.44 -10.03
N GLU A 218 -9.10 -5.94 -10.97
CA GLU A 218 -9.00 -6.29 -12.38
C GLU A 218 -7.70 -5.76 -13.01
N VAL A 219 -7.27 -4.55 -12.65
CA VAL A 219 -5.98 -3.97 -13.08
C VAL A 219 -4.82 -4.84 -12.61
N PHE A 220 -4.79 -5.24 -11.34
CA PHE A 220 -3.76 -6.15 -10.81
C PHE A 220 -3.79 -7.50 -11.52
N HIS A 221 -4.98 -8.09 -11.67
CA HIS A 221 -5.15 -9.37 -12.34
C HIS A 221 -4.65 -9.33 -13.80
N GLY A 222 -5.02 -8.29 -14.56
CA GLY A 222 -4.59 -8.12 -15.94
C GLY A 222 -3.10 -7.81 -16.09
N ARG A 223 -2.54 -6.96 -15.21
CA ARG A 223 -1.12 -6.56 -15.27
C ARG A 223 -0.17 -7.69 -14.91
N TYR A 224 -0.49 -8.44 -13.87
CA TYR A 224 0.43 -9.41 -13.27
C TYR A 224 0.15 -10.85 -13.72
N GLY A 225 -1.09 -11.19 -14.12
CA GLY A 225 -1.46 -12.51 -14.63
C GLY A 225 -1.03 -13.62 -13.67
N ASP A 226 -0.38 -14.66 -14.19
CA ASP A 226 0.11 -15.80 -13.41
C ASP A 226 1.15 -15.44 -12.33
N ARG A 227 1.69 -14.21 -12.35
CA ARG A 227 2.61 -13.73 -11.31
C ARG A 227 1.88 -13.13 -10.11
N LEU A 228 0.57 -12.87 -10.22
CA LEU A 228 -0.24 -12.47 -9.07
C LEU A 228 -0.63 -13.73 -8.28
N PRO A 229 -0.13 -13.92 -7.05
CA PRO A 229 -0.66 -14.97 -6.19
C PRO A 229 -2.10 -14.62 -5.76
N PRO A 230 -2.84 -15.56 -5.14
CA PRO A 230 -4.20 -15.28 -4.68
C PRO A 230 -4.26 -14.00 -3.82
N VAL A 231 -5.29 -13.19 -4.03
CA VAL A 231 -5.45 -11.90 -3.37
C VAL A 231 -6.20 -12.08 -2.05
N VAL A 232 -5.80 -11.33 -1.03
CA VAL A 232 -6.56 -11.15 0.21
C VAL A 232 -6.81 -9.66 0.38
N ILE A 233 -8.07 -9.26 0.60
CA ILE A 233 -8.34 -7.90 1.07
C ILE A 233 -7.99 -7.86 2.56
N THR A 234 -6.82 -7.31 2.87
CA THR A 234 -6.28 -7.30 4.24
C THR A 234 -6.84 -6.16 5.08
N GLU A 235 -7.26 -5.07 4.43
CA GLU A 235 -8.00 -3.98 5.05
C GLU A 235 -8.98 -3.36 4.04
N ASN A 236 -10.22 -3.17 4.47
CA ASN A 236 -11.20 -2.32 3.82
C ASN A 236 -12.21 -1.81 4.85
N GLY A 237 -12.49 -0.51 4.85
CA GLY A 237 -13.25 0.12 5.90
C GLY A 237 -13.50 1.60 5.67
N CYS A 238 -14.18 2.23 6.62
CA CYS A 238 -14.46 3.66 6.60
C CYS A 238 -14.54 4.19 8.03
N ALA A 239 -14.48 5.51 8.19
CA ALA A 239 -14.75 6.19 9.45
C ALA A 239 -16.00 7.08 9.30
N TYR A 240 -16.93 6.88 10.24
CA TYR A 240 -18.10 7.72 10.46
C TYR A 240 -18.27 7.89 11.97
N GLU A 241 -18.61 9.09 12.41
CA GLU A 241 -18.84 9.45 13.80
C GLU A 241 -20.18 8.88 14.30
N GLY A 242 -20.18 8.48 15.57
CA GLY A 242 -21.38 8.03 16.26
C GLY A 242 -21.60 6.52 16.22
N LEU A 243 -22.73 6.10 16.79
CA LEU A 243 -23.10 4.68 16.93
C LEU A 243 -24.16 4.23 15.91
N ASP A 244 -24.64 5.16 15.06
CA ASP A 244 -25.52 4.83 13.94
C ASP A 244 -24.66 4.43 12.74
N ASP A 245 -24.36 3.14 12.65
CA ASP A 245 -23.46 2.59 11.64
C ASP A 245 -24.12 2.35 10.28
N THR A 246 -25.25 2.99 9.96
CA THR A 246 -25.95 2.76 8.70
C THR A 246 -25.07 3.05 7.47
N ASP A 247 -24.27 4.12 7.53
CA ASP A 247 -23.34 4.49 6.44
C ASP A 247 -22.15 3.52 6.37
N ARG A 248 -21.63 3.08 7.52
CA ARG A 248 -20.57 2.06 7.61
C ARG A 248 -21.04 0.71 7.04
N ILE A 249 -22.25 0.27 7.40
CA ILE A 249 -22.86 -0.95 6.88
C ILE A 249 -23.05 -0.85 5.37
N THR A 250 -23.52 0.32 4.89
CA THR A 250 -23.73 0.58 3.46
C THR A 250 -22.40 0.57 2.69
N TYR A 251 -21.35 1.19 3.24
CA TYR A 251 -20.00 1.14 2.70
C TYR A 251 -19.54 -0.31 2.54
N LEU A 252 -19.63 -1.11 3.60
CA LEU A 252 -19.16 -2.49 3.60
C LEU A 252 -19.97 -3.38 2.64
N ASP A 253 -21.31 -3.29 2.63
CA ASP A 253 -22.15 -4.05 1.68
C ASP A 253 -21.79 -3.71 0.23
N GLY A 254 -21.61 -2.43 -0.09
CA GLY A 254 -21.19 -1.98 -1.42
C GLY A 254 -19.84 -2.59 -1.84
N HIS A 255 -18.83 -2.49 -0.98
CA HIS A 255 -17.48 -2.99 -1.29
C HIS A 255 -17.42 -4.51 -1.35
N VAL A 256 -18.17 -5.23 -0.51
CA VAL A 256 -18.24 -6.70 -0.59
C VAL A 256 -18.94 -7.14 -1.89
N ARG A 257 -19.97 -6.42 -2.36
CA ARG A 257 -20.58 -6.67 -3.69
C ARG A 257 -19.60 -6.37 -4.82
N ALA A 258 -18.82 -5.31 -4.72
CA ALA A 258 -17.78 -4.98 -5.70
C ALA A 258 -16.68 -6.04 -5.75
N LEU A 259 -16.25 -6.54 -4.59
CA LEU A 259 -15.31 -7.65 -4.48
C LEU A 259 -15.86 -8.91 -5.16
N HIS A 260 -17.15 -9.22 -4.94
CA HIS A 260 -17.80 -10.35 -5.61
C HIS A 260 -17.77 -10.22 -7.13
N ARG A 261 -18.00 -9.02 -7.68
CA ARG A 261 -17.88 -8.78 -9.13
C ARG A 261 -16.47 -9.08 -9.67
N ALA A 262 -15.43 -8.69 -8.94
CA ALA A 262 -14.05 -9.01 -9.31
C ALA A 262 -13.81 -10.53 -9.32
N VAL A 263 -14.37 -11.25 -8.34
CA VAL A 263 -14.32 -12.72 -8.29
C VAL A 263 -15.06 -13.34 -9.49
N GLU A 264 -16.24 -12.82 -9.85
CA GLU A 264 -16.98 -13.25 -11.05
C GLU A 264 -16.22 -12.95 -12.35
N ALA A 265 -15.41 -11.89 -12.38
CA ALA A 265 -14.52 -11.53 -13.48
C ALA A 265 -13.24 -12.37 -13.56
N GLY A 266 -12.98 -13.24 -12.57
CA GLY A 266 -11.87 -14.20 -12.58
C GLY A 266 -10.70 -13.87 -11.65
N VAL A 267 -10.77 -12.80 -10.85
CA VAL A 267 -9.75 -12.48 -9.86
C VAL A 267 -9.79 -13.51 -8.71
N ASP A 268 -8.66 -14.17 -8.42
CA ASP A 268 -8.58 -15.17 -7.35
C ASP A 268 -8.49 -14.52 -5.97
N VAL A 269 -9.63 -14.15 -5.38
CA VAL A 269 -9.72 -13.58 -4.03
C VAL A 269 -10.02 -14.67 -3.00
N ARG A 270 -9.23 -14.73 -1.92
CA ARG A 270 -9.29 -15.79 -0.88
C ARG A 270 -9.60 -15.28 0.53
N GLY A 271 -9.76 -13.98 0.72
CA GLY A 271 -10.10 -13.44 2.04
C GLY A 271 -10.49 -11.97 1.99
N TYR A 272 -11.24 -11.56 3.01
CA TYR A 272 -11.65 -10.18 3.25
C TYR A 272 -11.60 -9.92 4.76
N PHE A 273 -10.87 -8.89 5.15
CA PHE A 273 -10.74 -8.43 6.52
C PHE A 273 -11.24 -6.99 6.59
N VAL A 274 -12.26 -6.78 7.42
CA VAL A 274 -12.78 -5.43 7.68
C VAL A 274 -11.79 -4.66 8.54
N TRP A 275 -11.46 -3.43 8.11
CA TRP A 275 -10.81 -2.45 8.97
C TRP A 275 -11.91 -1.57 9.61
N SER A 276 -12.09 -1.59 10.92
CA SER A 276 -11.35 -2.30 11.96
C SER A 276 -12.30 -3.14 12.82
N LEU A 277 -11.74 -4.05 13.62
CA LEU A 277 -12.51 -4.79 14.64
C LEU A 277 -13.01 -3.87 15.76
N MET A 278 -12.22 -2.84 16.09
CA MET A 278 -12.48 -1.89 17.16
C MET A 278 -12.01 -0.50 16.72
N ASP A 279 -12.70 0.53 17.21
CA ASP A 279 -12.15 1.89 17.23
C ASP A 279 -10.76 1.86 17.87
N ASN A 280 -9.84 2.62 17.31
CA ASN A 280 -8.43 2.58 17.68
C ASN A 280 -7.79 3.96 17.48
N PHE A 281 -6.48 4.05 17.73
CA PHE A 281 -5.69 5.24 17.44
C PHE A 281 -5.43 5.32 15.94
N GLU A 282 -6.22 6.13 15.23
CA GLU A 282 -6.20 6.24 13.77
C GLU A 282 -5.06 7.19 13.33
N TRP A 283 -3.84 6.85 13.74
CA TRP A 283 -2.60 7.53 13.35
C TRP A 283 -2.64 9.06 13.55
N ALA A 284 -2.51 9.83 12.47
CA ALA A 284 -2.61 11.29 12.54
C ALA A 284 -4.03 11.80 12.82
N GLY A 285 -5.06 10.97 12.62
CA GLY A 285 -6.46 11.22 12.96
C GLY A 285 -6.75 11.13 14.47
N GLY A 286 -5.92 10.42 15.23
CA GLY A 286 -5.97 10.34 16.70
C GLY A 286 -6.69 9.12 17.28
#